data_AF-A0A507CTG4-F1
#
_entry.id   AF-A0A507CTG4-F1
#
_cell.length_a   1.000
_cell.length_b   1.000
_cell.length_c   1.000
_cell.angle_alpha   90.00
_cell.angle_beta   90.00
_cell.angle_gamma   90.00
#
_symmetry.space_group_name_H-M   'P 1'
#
loop_
_entity.id
_entity.type
_entity.pdbx_description
1 polymer ?
#
loop_
_entity_poly.entity_id
_entity_poly.type
_entity_poly.pdbx_seq_one_letter_code
_entity_poly.pdbx_strand_id
1 'polypeptide(L)'
;MVTNAKKLRKKWKRLPKLAPCKAEAQCAALAKAGKVYAATSEYIDTLTFGAPVLPRHMTFSAARKMEINEIRLDQALEGLG
;
A
#
# COMPACT_ATOMS: atom_id res chain seq x y z
N MET A 1 -14.80 -17.20 9.81
CA MET A 1 -14.38 -16.17 8.82
C MET A 1 -13.07 -16.46 8.08
N VAL A 2 -12.11 -17.21 8.62
CA VAL A 2 -10.81 -17.49 7.94
C VAL A 2 -10.93 -18.45 6.73
N THR A 3 -11.93 -19.34 6.73
CA THR A 3 -12.08 -20.42 5.73
C THR A 3 -12.46 -19.90 4.33
N ASN A 4 -13.33 -18.89 4.25
CA ASN A 4 -13.73 -18.28 2.96
C ASN A 4 -12.61 -17.42 2.34
N ALA A 5 -11.85 -16.72 3.17
CA ALA A 5 -10.71 -15.92 2.72
C ALA A 5 -9.61 -16.78 2.05
N LYS A 6 -9.38 -18.02 2.55
CA LYS A 6 -8.44 -18.96 1.94
C LYS A 6 -8.93 -19.47 0.57
N LYS A 7 -10.23 -19.74 0.40
CA LYS A 7 -10.84 -20.17 -0.88
C LYS A 7 -10.79 -19.06 -1.93
N LEU A 8 -11.13 -17.83 -1.56
CA LEU A 8 -10.98 -16.65 -2.42
C LEU A 8 -9.52 -16.47 -2.83
N ARG A 9 -8.56 -16.51 -1.90
CA ARG A 9 -7.14 -16.40 -2.26
C ARG A 9 -6.66 -17.46 -3.27
N LYS A 10 -7.20 -18.68 -3.22
CA LYS A 10 -6.86 -19.74 -4.19
C LYS A 10 -7.42 -19.46 -5.59
N LYS A 11 -8.54 -18.74 -5.68
CA LYS A 11 -9.15 -18.26 -6.94
C LYS A 11 -8.45 -17.02 -7.50
N TRP A 12 -7.92 -16.16 -6.63
CA TRP A 12 -7.17 -14.94 -6.96
C TRP A 12 -5.64 -15.14 -6.98
N LYS A 13 -5.18 -16.37 -7.24
CA LYS A 13 -3.79 -16.84 -7.12
C LYS A 13 -2.77 -16.22 -8.09
N ARG A 14 -3.18 -15.28 -8.94
CA ARG A 14 -2.28 -14.54 -9.85
C ARG A 14 -1.58 -13.35 -9.18
N LEU A 15 -1.94 -13.03 -7.94
CA LEU A 15 -1.31 -11.95 -7.19
C LEU A 15 0.01 -12.44 -6.56
N PRO A 16 1.13 -11.74 -6.77
CA PRO A 16 2.42 -12.13 -6.21
C PRO A 16 2.35 -12.14 -4.69
N LYS A 17 2.90 -13.18 -4.06
CA LYS A 17 2.88 -13.33 -2.59
C LYS A 17 4.21 -13.90 -2.07
N LEU A 18 5.03 -13.05 -1.44
CA LEU A 18 5.42 -13.11 -0.02
C LEU A 18 6.48 -12.02 0.25
N ALA A 19 6.21 -11.14 1.21
CA ALA A 19 7.25 -10.34 1.86
C ALA A 19 7.87 -11.22 2.95
N PRO A 20 9.19 -11.24 3.14
CA PRO A 20 9.82 -12.04 4.20
C PRO A 20 9.48 -11.53 5.62
N CYS A 21 9.02 -10.28 5.74
CA CYS A 21 8.65 -9.68 7.02
C CYS A 21 7.35 -8.87 6.88
N LYS A 22 7.42 -7.54 6.82
CA LYS A 22 6.26 -6.67 6.62
C LYS A 22 5.90 -6.55 5.13
N ALA A 23 4.61 -6.67 4.82
CA ALA A 23 4.08 -6.42 3.48
C ALA A 23 4.31 -4.97 3.03
N GLU A 24 4.22 -4.01 3.96
CA GLU A 24 4.44 -2.57 3.69
C GLU A 24 5.85 -2.29 3.21
N ALA A 25 6.85 -2.90 3.85
CA ALA A 25 8.25 -2.75 3.45
C ALA A 25 8.49 -3.30 2.04
N GLN A 26 7.85 -4.41 1.67
CA GLN A 26 7.94 -4.94 0.30
C GLN A 26 7.23 -4.04 -0.71
N CYS A 27 6.02 -3.54 -0.41
CA CYS A 27 5.30 -2.62 -1.29
C CYS A 27 6.07 -1.30 -1.47
N ALA A 28 6.65 -0.76 -0.40
CA ALA A 28 7.51 0.43 -0.45
C ALA A 28 8.76 0.18 -1.32
N ALA A 29 9.44 -0.96 -1.16
CA ALA A 29 10.59 -1.31 -1.98
C ALA A 29 10.24 -1.49 -3.47
N LEU A 30 9.07 -2.05 -3.78
CA LEU A 30 8.58 -2.18 -5.16
C LEU A 30 8.27 -0.82 -5.78
N ALA A 31 7.66 0.09 -5.01
CA ALA A 31 7.35 1.45 -5.46
C ALA A 31 8.64 2.26 -5.68
N LYS A 32 9.60 2.14 -4.75
CA LYS A 32 10.93 2.75 -4.88
C LYS A 32 11.71 2.20 -6.07
N ALA A 33 11.55 0.91 -6.39
CA ALA A 33 12.15 0.29 -7.57
C ALA A 33 11.41 0.62 -8.89
N GLY A 34 10.37 1.46 -8.87
CA GLY A 34 9.60 1.85 -10.05
C GLY A 34 8.75 0.72 -10.66
N LYS A 35 8.60 -0.41 -9.96
CA LYS A 35 7.79 -1.54 -10.44
C LYS A 35 6.29 -1.32 -10.26
N VAL A 36 5.92 -0.42 -9.34
CA VAL A 36 4.55 0.00 -9.08
C VAL A 36 4.52 1.52 -8.90
N TYR A 37 3.40 2.16 -9.24
CA TYR A 37 3.24 3.61 -9.12
C TYR A 37 3.29 4.09 -7.66
N ALA A 38 2.60 3.38 -6.77
CA ALA A 38 2.49 3.76 -5.36
C ALA A 38 2.31 2.53 -4.46
N ALA A 39 2.65 2.67 -3.18
CA ALA A 39 2.39 1.65 -2.16
C ALA A 39 1.11 2.03 -1.41
N THR A 40 0.04 1.25 -1.57
CA THR A 40 -1.26 1.53 -0.92
C THR A 40 -1.31 0.90 0.46
N SER A 41 -1.41 1.72 1.52
CA SER A 41 -1.54 1.25 2.90
C SER A 41 -2.26 2.27 3.77
N GLU A 42 -3.01 1.77 4.76
CA GLU A 42 -3.60 2.60 5.80
C GLU A 42 -2.62 2.86 6.96
N TYR A 43 -1.37 2.40 6.86
CA TYR A 43 -0.34 2.66 7.85
C TYR A 43 0.74 3.61 7.29
N ILE A 44 1.03 4.64 8.06
CA ILE A 44 1.94 5.75 7.68
C ILE A 44 3.41 5.30 7.71
N ASP A 45 3.73 4.24 8.46
CA ASP A 45 5.07 3.62 8.46
C ASP A 45 5.49 3.10 7.07
N THR A 46 4.56 2.97 6.13
CA THR A 46 4.91 2.73 4.71
C THR A 46 5.80 3.83 4.12
N LEU A 47 5.64 5.08 4.55
CA LEU A 47 6.52 6.20 4.15
C LEU A 47 7.91 6.07 4.76
N THR A 48 8.03 5.57 5.99
CA THR A 48 9.33 5.39 6.66
C THR A 48 10.14 4.26 6.04
N PHE A 49 9.50 3.30 5.38
CA PHE A 49 10.16 2.32 4.50
C PHE A 49 10.61 2.89 3.16
N GLY A 50 10.35 4.17 2.87
CA GLY A 50 10.80 4.87 1.67
C GLY A 50 9.87 4.71 0.46
N ALA A 51 8.57 4.53 0.68
CA ALA A 51 7.59 4.61 -0.39
C ALA A 51 7.48 6.05 -0.91
N PRO A 52 7.63 6.30 -2.23
CA PRO A 52 7.58 7.65 -2.79
C PRO A 52 6.18 8.27 -2.72
N VAL A 53 5.13 7.44 -2.90
CA VAL A 53 3.73 7.86 -2.93
C VAL A 53 2.90 6.86 -2.11
N LEU A 54 2.08 7.39 -1.19
CA LEU A 54 1.17 6.64 -0.31
C LEU A 54 -0.28 7.16 -0.46
N PRO A 55 -1.09 6.55 -1.33
CA PRO A 55 -2.50 6.87 -1.45
C PRO A 55 -3.32 6.14 -0.37
N ARG A 56 -4.18 6.91 0.29
CA ARG A 56 -5.05 6.52 1.40
C ARG A 56 -6.49 6.33 0.93
N HIS A 57 -7.26 5.57 1.70
CA HIS A 57 -8.67 5.27 1.45
C HIS A 57 -8.93 4.42 0.21
N MET A 58 -7.91 3.80 -0.39
CA MET A 58 -8.08 2.97 -1.59
C MET A 58 -8.88 1.69 -1.31
N THR A 59 -8.81 1.16 -0.09
CA THR A 59 -9.53 -0.06 0.32
C THR A 59 -10.88 0.23 0.97
N PHE A 60 -11.29 1.49 1.05
CA PHE A 60 -12.58 1.85 1.61
C PHE A 60 -13.70 1.49 0.63
N SER A 61 -14.85 1.10 1.17
CA SER A 61 -16.02 0.82 0.34
C SER A 61 -16.44 2.09 -0.39
N ALA A 62 -16.72 1.97 -1.70
CA ALA A 62 -17.18 3.07 -2.55
C ALA A 62 -18.43 3.78 -2.01
N ALA A 63 -19.22 3.12 -1.16
CA ALA A 63 -20.37 3.71 -0.48
C ALA A 63 -20.01 4.85 0.48
N ARG A 64 -18.76 4.92 0.96
CA ARG A 64 -18.31 5.95 1.90
C ARG A 64 -17.91 7.27 1.21
N LYS A 65 -17.81 7.29 -0.13
CA LYS A 65 -17.45 8.47 -0.94
C LYS A 65 -16.27 9.30 -0.37
N MET A 66 -15.31 8.61 0.24
CA MET A 66 -14.11 9.25 0.79
C MET A 66 -13.16 9.52 -0.37
N GLU A 67 -12.61 10.73 -0.42
CA GLU A 67 -11.61 11.08 -1.42
C GLU A 67 -10.29 10.35 -1.14
N ILE A 68 -9.59 9.97 -2.20
CA ILE A 68 -8.28 9.35 -2.12
C ILE A 68 -7.29 10.45 -1.76
N ASN A 69 -6.69 10.35 -0.58
CA ASN A 69 -5.67 11.29 -0.14
C ASN A 69 -4.29 10.74 -0.51
N GLU A 70 -3.55 11.47 -1.34
CA GLU A 70 -2.22 11.07 -1.79
C GLU A 70 -1.14 11.81 -1.00
N ILE A 71 -0.33 11.06 -0.27
CA ILE A 71 0.79 11.62 0.48
C ILE A 71 2.07 11.30 -0.28
N ARG A 72 2.80 12.34 -0.68
CA ARG A 72 4.10 12.20 -1.33
C ARG A 72 5.24 12.43 -0.35
N LEU A 73 6.23 11.55 -0.38
CA LEU A 73 7.34 11.57 0.56
C LEU A 73 8.24 12.80 0.39
N ASP A 74 8.43 13.27 -0.84
CA ASP A 74 9.20 14.47 -1.16
C ASP A 74 8.58 15.74 -0.56
N GLN A 75 7.28 15.94 -0.75
CA GLN A 75 6.54 17.06 -0.17
C GLN A 75 6.54 17.00 1.37
N ALA A 76 6.42 15.80 1.94
CA ALA A 76 6.47 15.62 3.39
C ALA A 76 7.86 15.96 3.98
N LEU A 77 8.94 15.63 3.27
CA LEU A 77 10.30 15.97 3.68
C LEU A 77 10.60 17.46 3.49
N GLU A 78 10.09 18.09 2.43
CA GLU A 78 10.21 19.53 2.20
C GLU A 78 9.52 20.34 3.32
N GLY A 79 8.34 19.92 3.76
CA GLY A 79 7.62 20.58 4.85
C GLY A 79 8.22 20.39 6.25
N LEU A 80 9.19 19.49 6.40
CA LEU A 80 9.94 19.28 7.64
C LEU A 80 11.28 20.05 7.65
N GLY A 81 11.63 20.72 6.55
CA GLY A 81 12.83 21.53 6.35
C GLY A 81 12.66 22.99 6.77
#